data_AF-A0A3C0N767-F1
#
_entry.id   AF-A0A3C0N767-F1
#
_cell.length_a   1.000
_cell.length_b   1.000
_cell.length_c   1.000
_cell.angle_alpha   90.00
_cell.angle_beta   90.00
_cell.angle_gamma   90.00
#
_symmetry.space_group_name_H-M   'P 1'
#
loop_
_entity.id
_entity.type
_entity.pdbx_description
1 polymer ?
#
loop_
_entity_poly.entity_id
_entity_poly.type
_entity_poly.pdbx_seq_one_letter_code
_entity_poly.pdbx_strand_id
1 'polypeptide(L)'
;NFDNAYSYGVRNYFLENALYWLENFHIDALRLDASDHIYDIGVKHFLQELAENVEILSRKQGRKLYLTAENDLSDPKIVRSIKSGGYGIDAQWNDAFHHCLHTLLIGEQAGYYKDYGTCQQMAKAFKEGFVYSGQYSPFRKKFHGGDSSDIPGHQFVVFTQNHDQVGNRMLGERLTHLVSFEALKLAAGVLLLAPNVPLLFMGEEYAEDAPFLYFVSHSDPDLVTAVREGRKKDFADFHLKGEFIDPFSPDTFDKCQLNWNKRQEGKYKIMLELYQHLIQLRRTIPALKEFNKQNLEASFIEEDKVIFLHRWIQNSKIFCIMNFNDKDVTFKTTLPSSNWQKILDSSEPKWMGLGSTMPDELIPEKMLTIRPHSFALYQQ
;
A
#
# COMPACT_ATOMS: atom_id res chain seq x y z
N ASN A 1 -18.81 20.04 11.63
CA ASN A 1 -20.04 20.60 11.02
C ASN A 1 -19.62 21.43 9.82
N PHE A 2 -19.77 20.92 8.60
CA PHE A 2 -19.35 21.60 7.36
C PHE A 2 -20.53 22.18 6.56
N ASP A 3 -21.75 21.77 6.84
CA ASP A 3 -22.92 21.97 5.97
C ASP A 3 -24.18 22.49 6.69
N ASN A 4 -24.21 22.51 8.03
CA ASN A 4 -25.36 23.01 8.78
C ASN A 4 -25.31 24.54 8.98
N ALA A 5 -26.32 25.12 9.62
CA ALA A 5 -26.41 26.55 9.90
C ALA A 5 -25.12 27.10 10.54
N TYR A 6 -24.63 28.22 10.02
CA TYR A 6 -23.42 28.91 10.48
C TYR A 6 -22.13 28.07 10.39
N SER A 7 -22.08 27.05 9.54
CA SER A 7 -20.88 26.20 9.35
C SER A 7 -19.67 26.93 8.77
N TYR A 8 -19.85 28.13 8.20
CA TYR A 8 -18.79 28.88 7.53
C TYR A 8 -17.55 29.10 8.42
N GLY A 9 -17.72 29.36 9.72
CA GLY A 9 -16.59 29.55 10.64
C GLY A 9 -15.78 28.27 10.85
N VAL A 10 -16.46 27.13 11.03
CA VAL A 10 -15.81 25.81 11.16
C VAL A 10 -15.12 25.43 9.86
N ARG A 11 -15.80 25.63 8.73
CA ARG A 11 -15.26 25.35 7.41
C ARG A 11 -13.99 26.16 7.14
N ASN A 12 -14.04 27.46 7.39
CA ASN A 12 -12.89 28.36 7.23
C ASN A 12 -11.74 27.97 8.16
N TYR A 13 -12.04 27.56 9.40
CA TYR A 13 -11.01 27.08 10.33
C TYR A 13 -10.19 25.93 9.74
N PHE A 14 -10.84 24.91 9.17
CA PHE A 14 -10.12 23.78 8.58
C PHE A 14 -9.40 24.12 7.26
N LEU A 15 -9.96 24.99 6.42
CA LEU A 15 -9.29 25.48 5.22
C LEU A 15 -8.02 26.26 5.58
N GLU A 16 -8.14 27.25 6.46
CA GLU A 16 -7.01 28.07 6.90
C GLU A 16 -5.97 27.24 7.66
N ASN A 17 -6.38 26.22 8.42
CA ASN A 17 -5.42 25.32 9.07
C ASN A 17 -4.56 24.56 8.05
N ALA A 18 -5.17 24.03 6.99
CA ALA A 18 -4.43 23.33 5.94
C ALA A 18 -3.48 24.28 5.20
N LEU A 19 -3.95 25.47 4.83
CA LEU A 19 -3.11 26.49 4.18
C LEU A 19 -2.00 26.97 5.10
N TYR A 20 -2.27 27.12 6.40
CA TYR A 20 -1.28 27.54 7.39
C TYR A 20 -0.08 26.59 7.45
N TRP A 21 -0.32 25.27 7.47
CA TRP A 21 0.75 24.27 7.43
C TRP A 21 1.57 24.34 6.14
N LEU A 22 0.90 24.45 5.00
CA LEU A 22 1.56 24.51 3.69
C LEU A 22 2.34 25.82 3.48
N GLU A 23 1.83 26.95 3.97
CA GLU A 23 2.43 28.27 3.80
C GLU A 23 3.50 28.58 4.83
N ASN A 24 3.30 28.24 6.11
CA ASN A 24 4.21 28.68 7.18
C ASN A 24 5.26 27.63 7.57
N PHE A 25 4.98 26.35 7.35
CA PHE A 25 5.92 25.26 7.63
C PHE A 25 6.54 24.68 6.36
N HIS A 26 6.16 25.22 5.20
CA HIS A 26 6.65 24.80 3.88
C HIS A 26 6.48 23.29 3.60
N ILE A 27 5.48 22.67 4.22
CA ILE A 27 5.12 21.28 3.93
C ILE A 27 4.71 21.17 2.44
N ASP A 28 5.12 20.09 1.77
CA ASP A 28 4.83 19.85 0.34
C ASP A 28 3.49 19.14 0.11
N ALA A 29 3.03 18.38 1.10
CA ALA A 29 1.81 17.60 0.98
C ALA A 29 1.08 17.42 2.32
N LEU A 30 -0.24 17.35 2.28
CA LEU A 30 -1.07 16.92 3.40
C LEU A 30 -1.74 15.58 3.09
N ARG A 31 -1.81 14.70 4.09
CA ARG A 31 -2.62 13.47 4.06
C ARG A 31 -3.86 13.69 4.90
N LEU A 32 -5.02 13.63 4.27
CA LEU A 32 -6.33 13.81 4.88
C LEU A 32 -6.78 12.46 5.44
N ASP A 33 -6.84 12.38 6.77
CA ASP A 33 -7.31 11.24 7.53
C ASP A 33 -8.81 11.01 7.33
N ALA A 34 -9.21 9.74 7.21
CA ALA A 34 -10.59 9.28 7.16
C ALA A 34 -11.52 10.21 6.35
N SER A 35 -11.15 10.53 5.11
CA SER A 35 -11.83 11.54 4.30
C SER A 35 -13.30 11.18 3.98
N ASP A 36 -13.66 9.90 4.07
CA ASP A 36 -15.03 9.40 3.97
C ASP A 36 -15.92 9.78 5.16
N HIS A 37 -15.34 10.22 6.28
CA HIS A 37 -16.06 10.72 7.45
C HIS A 37 -16.21 12.26 7.44
N ILE A 38 -15.73 12.93 6.40
CA ILE A 38 -15.99 14.35 6.16
C ILE A 38 -17.32 14.48 5.43
N TYR A 39 -18.41 14.52 6.20
CA TYR A 39 -19.75 14.72 5.68
C TYR A 39 -19.98 16.18 5.30
N ASP A 40 -20.36 16.40 4.04
CA ASP A 40 -20.76 17.70 3.52
C ASP A 40 -21.72 17.53 2.34
N ILE A 41 -23.00 17.87 2.55
CA ILE A 41 -24.02 17.84 1.49
C ILE A 41 -24.12 19.15 0.69
N GLY A 42 -23.24 20.12 0.96
CA GLY A 42 -23.19 21.39 0.25
C GLY A 42 -22.89 21.22 -1.25
N VAL A 43 -23.34 22.18 -2.06
CA VAL A 43 -23.12 22.19 -3.52
C VAL A 43 -21.63 22.06 -3.88
N LYS A 44 -20.76 22.66 -3.05
CA LYS A 44 -19.31 22.46 -3.12
C LYS A 44 -18.86 21.70 -1.88
N HIS A 45 -18.49 20.44 -2.07
CA HIS A 45 -17.95 19.61 -1.00
C HIS A 45 -16.65 20.19 -0.43
N PHE A 46 -16.41 20.04 0.87
CA PHE A 46 -15.23 20.54 1.58
C PHE A 46 -13.92 20.15 0.89
N LEU A 47 -13.78 18.88 0.54
CA LEU A 47 -12.59 18.36 -0.15
C LEU A 47 -12.31 19.07 -1.48
N GLN A 48 -13.36 19.40 -2.25
CA GLN A 48 -13.21 20.16 -3.49
C GLN A 48 -12.71 21.58 -3.20
N GLU A 49 -13.32 22.26 -2.23
CA GLU A 49 -12.91 23.62 -1.87
C GLU A 49 -11.48 23.67 -1.33
N LEU A 50 -11.08 22.67 -0.53
CA LEU A 50 -9.72 22.53 -0.06
C LEU A 50 -8.73 22.36 -1.22
N ALA A 51 -9.03 21.46 -2.18
CA ALA A 51 -8.20 21.25 -3.36
C ALA A 51 -8.05 22.53 -4.20
N GLU A 52 -9.13 23.28 -4.41
CA GLU A 52 -9.11 24.57 -5.12
C GLU A 52 -8.22 25.60 -4.40
N ASN A 53 -8.34 25.73 -3.08
CA ASN A 53 -7.52 26.66 -2.29
C ASN A 53 -6.03 26.29 -2.29
N VAL A 54 -5.72 24.99 -2.18
CA VAL A 54 -4.34 24.49 -2.23
C VAL A 54 -3.71 24.70 -3.61
N GLU A 55 -4.49 24.52 -4.69
CA GLU A 55 -4.03 24.83 -6.05
C GLU A 55 -3.76 26.33 -6.24
N ILE A 56 -4.58 27.22 -5.67
CA ILE A 56 -4.34 28.66 -5.66
C ILE A 56 -3.03 28.98 -4.93
N LEU A 57 -2.83 28.43 -3.73
CA LEU A 57 -1.61 28.62 -2.95
C LEU A 57 -0.37 28.08 -3.69
N SER A 58 -0.49 26.90 -4.31
CA SER A 58 0.55 26.27 -5.11
C SER A 58 1.03 27.18 -6.25
N ARG A 59 0.09 27.80 -6.99
CA ARG A 59 0.41 28.78 -8.04
C ARG A 59 1.05 30.05 -7.48
N LYS A 60 0.53 30.58 -6.37
CA LYS A 60 1.07 31.78 -5.69
C LYS A 60 2.53 31.56 -5.27
N GLN A 61 2.88 30.37 -4.80
CA GLN A 61 4.24 30.03 -4.36
C GLN A 61 5.16 29.53 -5.48
N GLY A 62 4.62 29.22 -6.67
CA GLY A 62 5.41 28.67 -7.78
C GLY A 62 5.96 27.26 -7.54
N ARG A 63 5.36 26.48 -6.61
CA ARG A 63 5.71 25.07 -6.34
C ARG A 63 4.44 24.22 -6.22
N LYS A 64 4.50 22.95 -6.63
CA LYS A 64 3.36 22.03 -6.51
C LYS A 64 3.14 21.64 -5.05
N LEU A 65 1.91 21.81 -4.57
CA LEU A 65 1.42 21.29 -3.29
C LEU A 65 0.47 20.13 -3.56
N TYR A 66 0.53 19.11 -2.71
CA TYR A 66 -0.24 17.89 -2.90
C TYR A 66 -1.23 17.64 -1.75
N LEU A 67 -2.40 17.13 -2.10
CA LEU A 67 -3.33 16.53 -1.16
C LEU A 67 -3.43 15.03 -1.44
N THR A 68 -3.28 14.23 -0.38
CA THR A 68 -3.60 12.80 -0.42
C THR A 68 -4.73 12.52 0.54
N ALA A 69 -5.58 11.53 0.25
CA ALA A 69 -6.69 11.17 1.12
C ALA A 69 -6.64 9.69 1.48
N GLU A 70 -6.94 9.37 2.73
CA GLU A 70 -7.42 8.05 3.11
C GLU A 70 -8.92 8.00 2.91
N ASN A 71 -9.41 7.00 2.18
CA ASN A 71 -10.83 6.85 1.90
C ASN A 71 -11.21 5.38 1.75
N ASP A 72 -12.03 4.85 2.66
CA ASP A 72 -12.41 3.43 2.65
C ASP A 72 -13.53 3.11 1.65
N LEU A 73 -14.10 4.09 0.93
CA LEU A 73 -15.26 3.86 0.06
C LEU A 73 -14.91 3.28 -1.31
N SER A 74 -13.63 3.30 -1.69
CA SER A 74 -13.18 3.04 -3.06
C SER A 74 -13.94 3.92 -4.08
N ASP A 75 -14.14 5.20 -3.75
CA ASP A 75 -14.86 6.16 -4.60
C ASP A 75 -13.87 6.93 -5.51
N PRO A 76 -13.94 6.75 -6.84
CA PRO A 76 -13.07 7.47 -7.77
C PRO A 76 -13.31 8.99 -7.77
N LYS A 77 -14.43 9.48 -7.23
CA LYS A 77 -14.75 10.91 -7.12
C LYS A 77 -13.70 11.68 -6.33
N ILE A 78 -13.06 11.06 -5.34
CA ILE A 78 -12.03 11.70 -4.49
C ILE A 78 -10.92 12.31 -5.35
N VAL A 79 -10.41 11.55 -6.31
CA VAL A 79 -9.21 11.90 -7.09
C VAL A 79 -9.52 12.40 -8.51
N ARG A 80 -10.73 12.14 -9.03
CA ARG A 80 -11.13 12.67 -10.34
C ARG A 80 -11.09 14.20 -10.34
N SER A 81 -10.78 14.76 -11.50
CA SER A 81 -10.74 16.21 -11.68
C SER A 81 -12.12 16.84 -11.42
N ILE A 82 -12.12 18.11 -10.99
CA ILE A 82 -13.33 18.90 -10.80
C ILE A 82 -14.15 18.99 -12.10
N LYS A 83 -13.48 19.08 -13.26
CA LYS A 83 -14.13 19.10 -14.58
C LYS A 83 -14.90 17.80 -14.89
N SER A 84 -14.50 16.69 -14.27
CA SER A 84 -15.13 15.37 -14.41
C SER A 84 -16.08 15.05 -13.25
N GLY A 85 -16.42 16.04 -12.41
CA GLY A 85 -17.32 15.87 -11.26
C GLY A 85 -16.66 15.28 -10.00
N GLY A 86 -15.33 15.23 -9.95
CA GLY A 86 -14.58 14.81 -8.76
C GLY A 86 -14.18 15.98 -7.84
N TYR A 87 -13.47 15.67 -6.75
CA TYR A 87 -12.99 16.66 -5.78
C TYR A 87 -11.59 17.20 -6.11
N GLY A 88 -10.83 16.54 -7.00
CA GLY A 88 -9.51 17.00 -7.40
C GLY A 88 -8.41 16.80 -6.37
N ILE A 89 -8.57 15.87 -5.42
CA ILE A 89 -7.47 15.44 -4.54
C ILE A 89 -6.40 14.74 -5.40
N ASP A 90 -5.12 15.00 -5.15
CA ASP A 90 -4.05 14.54 -6.05
C ASP A 90 -3.88 13.02 -6.04
N ALA A 91 -4.03 12.37 -4.88
CA ALA A 91 -4.00 10.92 -4.76
C ALA A 91 -4.83 10.40 -3.58
N GLN A 92 -5.11 9.10 -3.56
CA GLN A 92 -5.72 8.43 -2.41
C GLN A 92 -4.98 7.16 -2.04
N TRP A 93 -5.02 6.82 -0.76
CA TRP A 93 -4.56 5.54 -0.26
C TRP A 93 -5.46 4.43 -0.80
N ASN A 94 -4.84 3.35 -1.25
CA ASN A 94 -5.51 2.20 -1.84
C ASN A 94 -5.24 0.95 -1.03
N ASP A 95 -5.95 0.81 0.08
CA ASP A 95 -5.83 -0.31 1.01
C ASP A 95 -6.18 -1.65 0.33
N ALA A 96 -7.00 -1.66 -0.72
CA ALA A 96 -7.31 -2.89 -1.46
C ALA A 96 -6.05 -3.56 -2.03
N PHE A 97 -5.02 -2.79 -2.42
CA PHE A 97 -3.72 -3.33 -2.82
C PHE A 97 -3.05 -4.08 -1.66
N HIS A 98 -3.01 -3.45 -0.48
CA HIS A 98 -2.49 -4.05 0.75
C HIS A 98 -3.25 -5.33 1.10
N HIS A 99 -4.58 -5.29 1.12
CA HIS A 99 -5.41 -6.43 1.50
C HIS A 99 -5.23 -7.63 0.56
N CYS A 100 -5.14 -7.41 -0.75
CA CYS A 100 -4.85 -8.48 -1.71
C CYS A 100 -3.49 -9.13 -1.45
N LEU A 101 -2.45 -8.31 -1.27
CA LEU A 101 -1.11 -8.80 -0.99
C LEU A 101 -1.05 -9.58 0.33
N HIS A 102 -1.60 -9.02 1.40
CA HIS A 102 -1.63 -9.62 2.73
C HIS A 102 -2.34 -10.98 2.71
N THR A 103 -3.52 -11.05 2.10
CA THR A 103 -4.32 -12.28 2.03
C THR A 103 -3.71 -13.34 1.12
N LEU A 104 -3.04 -12.96 0.03
CA LEU A 104 -2.31 -13.91 -0.80
C LEU A 104 -1.12 -14.55 -0.07
N LEU A 105 -0.40 -13.78 0.75
CA LEU A 105 0.76 -14.25 1.51
C LEU A 105 0.39 -15.03 2.77
N ILE A 106 -0.63 -14.58 3.52
CA ILE A 106 -0.94 -15.10 4.86
C ILE A 106 -2.19 -16.00 4.85
N GLY A 107 -3.11 -15.77 3.93
CA GLY A 107 -4.42 -16.44 3.93
C GLY A 107 -5.35 -15.97 5.06
N GLU A 108 -5.09 -14.81 5.68
CA GLU A 108 -5.95 -14.25 6.72
C GLU A 108 -7.35 -13.93 6.16
N GLN A 109 -8.40 -14.23 6.93
CA GLN A 109 -9.80 -14.03 6.53
C GLN A 109 -10.61 -13.29 7.61
N ALA A 110 -9.96 -12.74 8.63
CA ALA A 110 -10.62 -11.96 9.68
C ALA A 110 -10.96 -10.54 9.21
N GLY A 111 -12.04 -9.96 9.73
CA GLY A 111 -12.41 -8.57 9.43
C GLY A 111 -12.58 -8.30 7.94
N TYR A 112 -11.98 -7.21 7.45
CA TYR A 112 -12.02 -6.82 6.04
C TYR A 112 -11.22 -7.73 5.11
N TYR A 113 -10.33 -8.60 5.62
CA TYR A 113 -9.54 -9.48 4.78
C TYR A 113 -10.37 -10.55 4.05
N LYS A 114 -11.54 -10.94 4.58
CA LYS A 114 -12.44 -11.92 3.92
C LYS A 114 -12.96 -11.52 2.54
N ASP A 115 -12.82 -10.25 2.20
CA ASP A 115 -13.22 -9.71 0.90
C ASP A 115 -12.13 -9.97 -0.17
N TYR A 116 -10.96 -10.47 0.23
CA TYR A 116 -9.78 -10.61 -0.62
C TYR A 116 -9.18 -12.02 -0.54
N GLY A 117 -8.24 -12.32 -1.45
CA GLY A 117 -7.43 -13.55 -1.40
C GLY A 117 -7.13 -14.21 -2.74
N THR A 118 -7.46 -13.58 -3.87
CA THR A 118 -7.26 -14.16 -5.20
C THR A 118 -6.20 -13.44 -6.02
N CYS A 119 -5.53 -14.17 -6.92
CA CYS A 119 -4.58 -13.59 -7.87
C CYS A 119 -5.28 -12.62 -8.81
N GLN A 120 -6.53 -12.93 -9.21
CA GLN A 120 -7.36 -12.03 -9.99
C GLN A 120 -7.50 -10.64 -9.33
N GLN A 121 -7.74 -10.58 -8.02
CA GLN A 121 -7.88 -9.32 -7.31
C GLN A 121 -6.58 -8.54 -7.27
N MET A 122 -5.45 -9.20 -7.03
CA MET A 122 -4.13 -8.55 -7.06
C MET A 122 -3.77 -8.05 -8.47
N ALA A 123 -4.05 -8.83 -9.51
CA ALA A 123 -3.88 -8.42 -10.90
C ALA A 123 -4.75 -7.20 -11.25
N LYS A 124 -5.99 -7.17 -10.75
CA LYS A 124 -6.88 -6.02 -10.86
C LYS A 124 -6.34 -4.80 -10.11
N ALA A 125 -5.79 -4.96 -8.91
CA ALA A 125 -5.19 -3.87 -8.15
C ALA A 125 -4.04 -3.19 -8.93
N PHE A 126 -3.19 -3.97 -9.62
CA PHE A 126 -2.16 -3.42 -10.50
C PHE A 126 -2.76 -2.64 -11.69
N LYS A 127 -3.78 -3.18 -12.35
CA LYS A 127 -4.32 -2.65 -13.62
C LYS A 127 -5.29 -1.49 -13.42
N GLU A 128 -6.14 -1.58 -12.42
CA GLU A 128 -7.29 -0.68 -12.24
C GLU A 128 -7.14 0.20 -11.00
N GLY A 129 -6.34 -0.19 -10.01
CA GLY A 129 -6.26 0.46 -8.71
C GLY A 129 -7.25 -0.19 -7.75
N PHE A 130 -8.52 0.20 -7.81
CA PHE A 130 -9.54 -0.42 -6.96
C PHE A 130 -9.89 -1.84 -7.38
N VAL A 131 -10.01 -2.71 -6.38
CA VAL A 131 -10.45 -4.09 -6.56
C VAL A 131 -11.97 -4.18 -6.58
N TYR A 132 -12.63 -3.40 -5.73
CA TYR A 132 -14.07 -3.27 -5.71
C TYR A 132 -14.50 -2.10 -6.61
N SER A 133 -15.30 -2.41 -7.62
CA SER A 133 -15.87 -1.45 -8.57
C SER A 133 -17.37 -1.67 -8.77
N GLY A 134 -18.08 -1.85 -7.65
CA GLY A 134 -19.53 -2.05 -7.60
C GLY A 134 -19.95 -3.48 -7.23
N GLN A 135 -19.01 -4.38 -6.89
CA GLN A 135 -19.34 -5.74 -6.44
C GLN A 135 -19.83 -5.75 -4.98
N TYR A 136 -20.56 -6.80 -4.59
CA TYR A 136 -20.99 -7.00 -3.21
C TYR A 136 -19.79 -7.39 -2.33
N SER A 137 -19.61 -6.70 -1.21
CA SER A 137 -18.60 -6.99 -0.19
C SER A 137 -19.22 -7.87 0.91
N PRO A 138 -18.77 -9.13 1.07
CA PRO A 138 -19.18 -10.00 2.17
C PRO A 138 -18.87 -9.47 3.57
N PHE A 139 -17.82 -8.66 3.74
CA PHE A 139 -17.50 -8.00 5.01
C PHE A 139 -18.47 -6.86 5.31
N ARG A 140 -18.62 -5.92 4.37
CA ARG A 140 -19.41 -4.69 4.55
C ARG A 140 -20.91 -4.92 4.38
N LYS A 141 -21.30 -6.09 3.86
CA LYS A 141 -22.69 -6.49 3.59
C LYS A 141 -23.43 -5.51 2.66
N LYS A 142 -22.72 -4.89 1.74
CA LYS A 142 -23.23 -3.92 0.76
C LYS A 142 -22.41 -3.95 -0.53
N PHE A 143 -22.95 -3.37 -1.60
CA PHE A 143 -22.18 -3.07 -2.80
C PHE A 143 -21.15 -1.99 -2.51
N HIS A 144 -19.96 -2.14 -3.09
CA HIS A 144 -18.79 -1.35 -2.70
C HIS A 144 -17.94 -0.93 -3.90
N GLY A 145 -17.37 0.27 -3.82
CA GLY A 145 -16.45 0.85 -4.78
C GLY A 145 -17.07 1.32 -6.10
N GLY A 146 -16.27 2.07 -6.86
CA GLY A 146 -16.59 2.54 -8.21
C GLY A 146 -15.50 2.18 -9.21
N ASP A 147 -15.82 2.26 -10.49
CA ASP A 147 -14.84 2.03 -11.56
C ASP A 147 -13.73 3.10 -11.52
N SER A 148 -12.49 2.63 -11.45
CA SER A 148 -11.26 3.44 -11.38
C SER A 148 -10.29 3.15 -12.53
N SER A 149 -10.74 2.46 -13.58
CA SER A 149 -9.93 2.12 -14.74
C SER A 149 -9.35 3.36 -15.45
N ASP A 150 -10.06 4.49 -15.40
CA ASP A 150 -9.66 5.78 -15.97
C ASP A 150 -8.63 6.55 -15.13
N ILE A 151 -8.54 6.28 -13.82
CA ILE A 151 -7.66 7.00 -12.90
C ILE A 151 -6.21 6.56 -13.16
N PRO A 152 -5.22 7.46 -13.36
CA PRO A 152 -3.83 7.09 -13.56
C PRO A 152 -3.15 6.56 -12.28
N GLY A 153 -2.07 5.79 -12.43
CA GLY A 153 -1.40 5.10 -11.33
C GLY A 153 -0.86 6.03 -10.24
N HIS A 154 -0.44 7.25 -10.60
CA HIS A 154 0.12 8.22 -9.66
C HIS A 154 -0.92 8.79 -8.68
N GLN A 155 -2.22 8.56 -8.90
CA GLN A 155 -3.27 8.96 -7.97
C GLN A 155 -3.63 7.87 -6.95
N PHE A 156 -2.88 6.76 -6.93
CA PHE A 156 -3.01 5.72 -5.91
C PHE A 156 -1.72 5.61 -5.11
N VAL A 157 -1.85 5.76 -3.80
CA VAL A 157 -0.80 5.44 -2.83
C VAL A 157 -1.01 4.00 -2.37
N VAL A 158 -0.03 3.14 -2.58
CA VAL A 158 -0.06 1.72 -2.23
C VAL A 158 1.02 1.41 -1.21
N PHE A 159 0.82 0.39 -0.39
CA PHE A 159 1.73 0.04 0.69
C PHE A 159 1.62 -1.44 1.04
N THR A 160 2.66 -1.99 1.65
CA THR A 160 2.59 -3.29 2.33
C THR A 160 2.36 -3.14 3.83
N GLN A 161 2.76 -2.01 4.41
CA GLN A 161 2.49 -1.65 5.78
C GLN A 161 2.26 -0.14 5.90
N ASN A 162 1.45 0.25 6.88
CA ASN A 162 1.34 1.60 7.37
C ASN A 162 1.04 1.53 8.88
N HIS A 163 0.75 2.67 9.52
CA HIS A 163 0.48 2.71 10.95
C HIS A 163 -0.80 1.95 11.35
N ASP A 164 -1.86 1.95 10.52
CA ASP A 164 -3.10 1.22 10.78
C ASP A 164 -2.94 -0.28 10.59
N GLN A 165 -2.40 -0.69 9.44
CA GLN A 165 -2.29 -2.11 9.06
C GLN A 165 -1.35 -2.89 10.01
N VAL A 166 -0.43 -2.19 10.68
CA VAL A 166 0.37 -2.73 11.80
C VAL A 166 -0.32 -2.49 13.15
N GLY A 167 -0.63 -1.23 13.48
CA GLY A 167 -1.03 -0.81 14.83
C GLY A 167 -2.46 -1.11 15.25
N ASN A 168 -3.36 -1.36 14.29
CA ASN A 168 -4.72 -1.83 14.60
C ASN A 168 -4.73 -3.33 14.91
N ARG A 169 -3.65 -4.07 14.61
CA ARG A 169 -3.47 -5.44 15.11
C ARG A 169 -3.24 -5.39 16.61
N MET A 170 -3.82 -6.33 17.36
CA MET A 170 -3.77 -6.30 18.82
C MET A 170 -2.36 -6.31 19.40
N LEU A 171 -1.42 -7.00 18.74
CA LEU A 171 -0.02 -7.08 19.15
C LEU A 171 0.91 -6.15 18.34
N GLY A 172 0.36 -5.31 17.46
CA GLY A 172 1.16 -4.37 16.66
C GLY A 172 2.19 -5.07 15.75
N GLU A 173 1.92 -6.31 15.35
CA GLU A 173 2.87 -7.13 14.59
C GLU A 173 3.08 -6.56 13.20
N ARG A 174 4.34 -6.29 12.85
CA ARG A 174 4.75 -6.01 11.48
C ARG A 174 4.62 -7.25 10.61
N LEU A 175 4.54 -7.06 9.29
CA LEU A 175 4.56 -8.14 8.31
C LEU A 175 5.77 -9.08 8.53
N THR A 176 6.90 -8.54 9.01
CA THR A 176 8.11 -9.30 9.38
C THR A 176 7.86 -10.47 10.34
N HIS A 177 6.85 -10.37 11.22
CA HIS A 177 6.48 -11.44 12.16
C HIS A 177 5.46 -12.42 11.59
N LEU A 178 4.76 -12.03 10.53
CA LEU A 178 3.63 -12.78 9.99
C LEU A 178 4.04 -13.69 8.84
N VAL A 179 5.14 -13.40 8.15
CA VAL A 179 5.57 -14.13 6.96
C VAL A 179 7.07 -14.48 6.98
N SER A 180 7.47 -15.38 6.08
CA SER A 180 8.88 -15.76 5.90
C SER A 180 9.70 -14.62 5.30
N PHE A 181 11.03 -14.70 5.41
CA PHE A 181 11.91 -13.72 4.79
C PHE A 181 11.77 -13.67 3.25
N GLU A 182 11.50 -14.81 2.61
CA GLU A 182 11.19 -14.85 1.17
C GLU A 182 9.92 -14.06 0.85
N ALA A 183 8.85 -14.27 1.62
CA ALA A 183 7.59 -13.54 1.45
C ALA A 183 7.73 -12.03 1.69
N LEU A 184 8.59 -11.59 2.61
CA LEU A 184 8.92 -10.17 2.76
C LEU A 184 9.58 -9.60 1.50
N LYS A 185 10.57 -10.31 0.94
CA LYS A 185 11.23 -9.89 -0.30
C LYS A 185 10.23 -9.81 -1.45
N LEU A 186 9.32 -10.79 -1.55
CA LEU A 186 8.22 -10.77 -2.52
C LEU A 186 7.31 -9.56 -2.33
N ALA A 187 6.89 -9.25 -1.09
CA ALA A 187 6.07 -8.08 -0.79
C ALA A 187 6.76 -6.76 -1.21
N ALA A 188 8.06 -6.62 -0.95
CA ALA A 188 8.86 -5.49 -1.39
C ALA A 188 8.91 -5.36 -2.93
N GLY A 189 9.10 -6.50 -3.62
CA GLY A 189 9.05 -6.56 -5.09
C GLY A 189 7.68 -6.16 -5.66
N VAL A 190 6.60 -6.71 -5.11
CA VAL A 190 5.22 -6.37 -5.47
C VAL A 190 4.96 -4.87 -5.35
N LEU A 191 5.35 -4.27 -4.21
CA LEU A 191 5.16 -2.84 -3.95
C LEU A 191 5.97 -1.96 -4.90
N LEU A 192 7.28 -2.19 -4.98
CA LEU A 192 8.19 -1.29 -5.70
C LEU A 192 8.14 -1.46 -7.22
N LEU A 193 7.60 -2.57 -7.72
CA LEU A 193 7.38 -2.81 -9.16
C LEU A 193 5.96 -2.43 -9.62
N ALA A 194 5.05 -2.05 -8.71
CA ALA A 194 3.71 -1.59 -9.04
C ALA A 194 3.71 -0.25 -9.84
N PRO A 195 2.69 0.05 -10.65
CA PRO A 195 2.57 1.33 -11.38
C PRO A 195 2.06 2.50 -10.51
N ASN A 196 2.04 2.33 -9.18
CA ASN A 196 1.42 3.27 -8.23
C ASN A 196 2.47 3.99 -7.38
N VAL A 197 2.07 4.97 -6.55
CA VAL A 197 2.98 5.65 -5.62
C VAL A 197 3.20 4.76 -4.39
N PRO A 198 4.41 4.22 -4.14
CA PRO A 198 4.66 3.38 -2.97
C PRO A 198 4.81 4.23 -1.70
N LEU A 199 4.20 3.79 -0.61
CA LEU A 199 4.44 4.26 0.75
C LEU A 199 5.14 3.14 1.54
N LEU A 200 6.18 3.52 2.30
CA LEU A 200 6.88 2.63 3.22
C LEU A 200 6.56 3.05 4.65
N PHE A 201 6.30 2.07 5.51
CA PHE A 201 6.25 2.32 6.94
C PHE A 201 7.65 2.29 7.55
N MET A 202 7.95 3.20 8.47
CA MET A 202 9.31 3.35 9.02
C MET A 202 9.87 2.01 9.54
N GLY A 203 11.06 1.64 9.05
CA GLY A 203 11.74 0.40 9.41
C GLY A 203 11.37 -0.82 8.55
N GLU A 204 10.34 -0.74 7.71
CA GLU A 204 10.00 -1.80 6.75
C GLU A 204 11.19 -2.16 5.87
N GLU A 205 11.97 -1.17 5.45
CA GLU A 205 13.03 -1.33 4.46
C GLU A 205 14.16 -2.24 4.93
N TYR A 206 14.39 -2.36 6.25
CA TYR A 206 15.37 -3.29 6.80
C TYR A 206 14.71 -4.47 7.54
N ALA A 207 13.41 -4.70 7.35
CA ALA A 207 12.63 -5.69 8.07
C ALA A 207 12.66 -5.50 9.60
N GLU A 208 12.41 -4.28 10.08
CA GLU A 208 12.19 -4.01 11.51
C GLU A 208 11.19 -5.03 12.09
N ASP A 209 11.46 -5.44 13.33
CA ASP A 209 10.66 -6.40 14.08
C ASP A 209 10.17 -5.82 15.41
N ALA A 210 10.57 -4.60 15.79
CA ALA A 210 9.87 -3.85 16.83
C ALA A 210 8.39 -3.66 16.42
N PRO A 211 7.41 -4.00 17.27
CA PRO A 211 6.01 -3.80 16.93
C PRO A 211 5.69 -2.31 16.77
N PHE A 212 4.54 -1.98 16.22
CA PHE A 212 3.98 -0.64 16.32
C PHE A 212 2.62 -0.75 16.99
N LEU A 213 2.55 -0.40 18.27
CA LEU A 213 1.39 -0.55 19.13
C LEU A 213 0.61 0.75 19.20
N TYR A 214 -0.68 0.66 19.54
CA TYR A 214 -1.46 1.83 19.93
C TYR A 214 -1.01 2.30 21.34
N PHE A 215 -0.48 3.52 21.44
CA PHE A 215 -0.09 4.16 22.70
C PHE A 215 -0.66 5.57 22.80
N VAL A 216 -1.01 5.99 24.02
CA VAL A 216 -1.60 7.30 24.31
C VAL A 216 -1.12 7.85 25.64
N SER A 217 -1.23 9.16 25.82
CA SER A 217 -0.85 9.87 27.05
C SER A 217 -1.86 10.97 27.42
N HIS A 218 -3.14 10.60 27.53
CA HIS A 218 -4.19 11.52 27.98
C HIS A 218 -4.09 11.82 29.48
N SER A 219 -4.44 13.04 29.88
CA SER A 219 -4.46 13.48 31.28
C SER A 219 -5.81 13.29 31.98
N ASP A 220 -6.90 13.18 31.22
CA ASP A 220 -8.25 12.97 31.75
C ASP A 220 -8.44 11.51 32.22
N PRO A 221 -8.65 11.25 33.53
CA PRO A 221 -8.83 9.90 34.06
C PRO A 221 -10.03 9.13 33.50
N ASP A 222 -11.12 9.83 33.15
CA ASP A 222 -12.32 9.19 32.61
C ASP A 222 -12.04 8.72 31.18
N LEU A 223 -11.34 9.54 30.38
CA LEU A 223 -10.86 9.15 29.06
C LEU A 223 -9.87 7.99 29.13
N VAL A 224 -8.95 8.01 30.09
CA VAL A 224 -7.98 6.92 30.32
C VAL A 224 -8.69 5.59 30.57
N THR A 225 -9.69 5.62 31.45
CA THR A 225 -10.50 4.44 31.77
C THR A 225 -11.28 3.96 30.56
N ALA A 226 -11.95 4.87 29.84
CA ALA A 226 -12.72 4.55 28.65
C ALA A 226 -11.87 3.91 27.54
N VAL A 227 -10.67 4.44 27.27
CA VAL A 227 -9.75 3.88 26.26
C VAL A 227 -9.26 2.49 26.66
N ARG A 228 -8.90 2.27 27.93
CA ARG A 228 -8.47 0.94 28.42
C ARG A 228 -9.59 -0.08 28.30
N GLU A 229 -10.82 0.28 28.67
CA GLU A 229 -11.97 -0.61 28.56
C GLU A 229 -12.34 -0.91 27.10
N GLY A 230 -12.31 0.11 26.23
CA GLY A 230 -12.52 -0.05 24.79
C GLY A 230 -11.54 -1.06 24.19
N ARG A 231 -10.24 -0.85 24.41
CA ARG A 231 -9.20 -1.76 23.88
C ARG A 231 -9.26 -3.16 24.47
N LYS A 232 -9.69 -3.32 25.74
CA LYS A 232 -9.91 -4.65 26.34
C LYS A 232 -11.07 -5.39 25.70
N LYS A 233 -12.16 -4.69 25.36
CA LYS A 233 -13.31 -5.28 24.65
C LYS A 233 -12.89 -5.73 23.25
N ASP A 234 -12.21 -4.86 22.51
CA ASP A 234 -11.66 -5.21 21.19
C ASP A 234 -10.76 -6.45 21.30
N PHE A 235 -9.86 -6.50 22.29
CA PHE A 235 -8.98 -7.66 22.52
C PHE A 235 -9.76 -8.97 22.73
N ALA A 236 -10.85 -8.93 23.51
CA ALA A 236 -11.66 -10.11 23.81
C ALA A 236 -12.42 -10.64 22.58
N ASP A 237 -12.93 -9.75 21.73
CA ASP A 237 -13.69 -10.12 20.54
C ASP A 237 -12.83 -10.86 19.50
N PHE A 238 -11.52 -10.56 19.43
CA PHE A 238 -10.59 -11.25 18.54
C PHE A 238 -10.11 -12.64 19.03
N HIS A 239 -10.51 -13.10 20.24
CA HIS A 239 -10.17 -14.43 20.78
C HIS A 239 -8.66 -14.79 20.72
N LEU A 240 -7.79 -13.78 20.77
CA LEU A 240 -6.34 -13.96 20.61
C LEU A 240 -5.70 -14.45 21.92
N LYS A 241 -4.73 -15.36 21.80
CA LYS A 241 -3.86 -15.75 22.91
C LYS A 241 -2.79 -14.68 23.10
N GLY A 242 -2.77 -13.99 24.24
CA GLY A 242 -1.75 -13.00 24.57
C GLY A 242 -2.10 -12.19 25.82
N GLU A 243 -1.15 -11.42 26.33
CA GLU A 243 -1.39 -10.47 27.42
C GLU A 243 -1.90 -9.14 26.86
N PHE A 244 -2.89 -8.54 27.52
CA PHE A 244 -3.36 -7.20 27.18
C PHE A 244 -2.23 -6.18 27.39
N ILE A 245 -1.89 -5.46 26.33
CA ILE A 245 -0.89 -4.40 26.37
C ILE A 245 -1.61 -3.08 26.70
N ASP A 246 -1.28 -2.48 27.85
CA ASP A 246 -1.88 -1.22 28.28
C ASP A 246 -1.37 -0.05 27.41
N PRO A 247 -2.24 0.63 26.66
CA PRO A 247 -1.82 1.73 25.79
C PRO A 247 -1.29 2.96 26.56
N PHE A 248 -1.50 3.04 27.87
CA PHE A 248 -0.96 4.10 28.74
C PHE A 248 0.37 3.74 29.41
N SER A 249 0.84 2.50 29.27
CA SER A 249 2.15 2.13 29.80
C SER A 249 3.26 2.78 28.97
N PRO A 250 4.24 3.47 29.59
CA PRO A 250 5.41 3.95 28.88
C PRO A 250 6.14 2.85 28.10
N ASP A 251 6.16 1.62 28.65
CA ASP A 251 6.75 0.46 27.99
C ASP A 251 6.11 0.16 26.62
N THR A 252 4.84 0.51 26.42
CA THR A 252 4.14 0.33 25.14
C THR A 252 4.73 1.23 24.06
N PHE A 253 5.05 2.49 24.40
CA PHE A 253 5.76 3.40 23.51
C PHE A 253 7.21 2.94 23.28
N ASP A 254 7.92 2.56 24.34
CA ASP A 254 9.33 2.16 24.25
C ASP A 254 9.53 0.92 23.38
N LYS A 255 8.59 -0.04 23.41
CA LYS A 255 8.58 -1.21 22.51
C LYS A 255 8.42 -0.84 21.03
N CYS A 256 7.89 0.33 20.71
CA CYS A 256 7.68 0.77 19.32
C CYS A 256 8.90 1.48 18.71
N GLN A 257 9.94 1.72 19.50
CA GLN A 257 11.13 2.42 19.02
C GLN A 257 11.93 1.56 18.04
N LEU A 258 12.34 2.17 16.93
CA LEU A 258 13.14 1.53 15.90
C LEU A 258 14.52 1.14 16.44
N ASN A 259 14.98 -0.07 16.11
CA ASN A 259 16.34 -0.51 16.40
C ASN A 259 17.26 -0.27 15.21
N TRP A 260 17.83 0.93 15.16
CA TRP A 260 18.70 1.40 14.07
C TRP A 260 19.95 0.56 13.82
N ASN A 261 20.45 -0.18 14.82
CA ASN A 261 21.66 -0.99 14.66
C ASN A 261 21.40 -2.25 13.82
N LYS A 262 20.19 -2.81 13.88
CA LYS A 262 19.82 -4.05 13.16
C LYS A 262 20.05 -3.94 11.66
N ARG A 263 19.84 -2.76 11.05
CA ARG A 263 20.01 -2.55 9.60
C ARG A 263 21.43 -2.82 9.07
N GLN A 264 22.41 -3.05 9.95
CA GLN A 264 23.79 -3.38 9.59
C GLN A 264 24.10 -4.89 9.67
N GLU A 265 23.13 -5.71 10.09
CA GLU A 265 23.34 -7.11 10.46
C GLU A 265 22.47 -8.07 9.64
N GLY A 266 23.05 -9.21 9.25
CA GLY A 266 22.34 -10.38 8.73
C GLY A 266 21.23 -10.06 7.72
N LYS A 267 20.05 -10.67 7.94
CA LYS A 267 18.87 -10.52 7.07
C LYS A 267 18.36 -9.07 6.96
N TYR A 268 18.53 -8.26 8.00
CA TYR A 268 18.02 -6.89 8.03
C TYR A 268 18.81 -5.99 7.06
N LYS A 269 20.14 -6.13 7.06
CA LYS A 269 21.01 -5.47 6.07
C LYS A 269 20.67 -5.90 4.64
N ILE A 270 20.46 -7.18 4.42
CA ILE A 270 20.12 -7.73 3.11
C ILE A 270 18.76 -7.20 2.61
N MET A 271 17.77 -7.06 3.52
CA MET A 271 16.49 -6.44 3.16
C MET A 271 16.68 -4.98 2.74
N LEU A 272 17.48 -4.21 3.50
CA LEU A 272 17.79 -2.82 3.17
C LEU A 272 18.45 -2.69 1.80
N GLU A 273 19.43 -3.53 1.50
CA GLU A 273 20.11 -3.57 0.21
C GLU A 273 19.15 -3.93 -0.93
N LEU A 274 18.21 -4.86 -0.70
CA LEU A 274 17.17 -5.20 -1.68
C LEU A 274 16.22 -4.02 -1.93
N TYR A 275 15.73 -3.33 -0.90
CA TYR A 275 14.90 -2.14 -1.06
C TYR A 275 15.64 -1.03 -1.82
N GLN A 276 16.90 -0.77 -1.46
CA GLN A 276 17.74 0.20 -2.18
C GLN A 276 17.88 -0.17 -3.66
N HIS A 277 18.10 -1.45 -3.96
CA HIS A 277 18.22 -1.93 -5.33
C HIS A 277 16.89 -1.80 -6.10
N LEU A 278 15.77 -2.20 -5.51
CA LEU A 278 14.43 -2.04 -6.12
C LEU A 278 14.07 -0.58 -6.37
N ILE A 279 14.38 0.32 -5.43
CA ILE A 279 14.20 1.78 -5.61
C ILE A 279 15.10 2.29 -6.73
N GLN A 280 16.35 1.82 -6.82
CA GLN A 280 17.24 2.16 -7.92
C GLN A 280 16.64 1.74 -9.26
N LEU A 281 16.22 0.48 -9.40
CA LEU A 281 15.58 -0.04 -10.62
C LEU A 281 14.33 0.78 -10.99
N ARG A 282 13.48 1.10 -10.01
CA ARG A 282 12.29 1.93 -10.22
C ARG A 282 12.63 3.33 -10.75
N ARG A 283 13.74 3.91 -10.31
CA ARG A 283 14.18 5.26 -10.74
C ARG A 283 14.88 5.26 -12.10
N THR A 284 15.53 4.16 -12.49
CA THR A 284 16.39 4.09 -13.67
C THR A 284 15.73 3.42 -14.87
N ILE A 285 14.88 2.41 -14.66
CA ILE A 285 14.21 1.70 -15.75
C ILE A 285 12.96 2.48 -16.17
N PRO A 286 12.87 2.99 -17.43
CA PRO A 286 11.74 3.80 -17.88
C PRO A 286 10.37 3.12 -17.68
N ALA A 287 10.26 1.82 -17.97
CA ALA A 287 9.02 1.07 -17.78
C ALA A 287 8.55 0.98 -16.33
N LEU A 288 9.45 1.11 -15.35
CA LEU A 288 9.11 1.11 -13.92
C LEU A 288 8.86 2.52 -13.37
N LYS A 289 9.55 3.51 -13.92
CA LYS A 289 9.50 4.93 -13.49
C LYS A 289 8.12 5.56 -13.69
N GLU A 290 7.46 5.25 -14.80
CA GLU A 290 6.17 5.86 -15.17
C GLU A 290 4.98 5.17 -14.49
N PHE A 291 4.05 5.96 -13.95
CA PHE A 291 2.84 5.47 -13.27
C PHE A 291 1.70 5.11 -14.24
N ASN A 292 2.05 4.58 -15.42
CA ASN A 292 1.10 4.35 -16.52
C ASN A 292 0.43 2.97 -16.39
N LYS A 293 -0.90 2.96 -16.25
CA LYS A 293 -1.70 1.72 -16.20
C LYS A 293 -2.20 1.23 -17.58
N GLN A 294 -2.02 2.02 -18.64
CA GLN A 294 -2.39 1.64 -20.02
C GLN A 294 -1.34 0.76 -20.70
N ASN A 295 -0.06 0.94 -20.35
CA ASN A 295 1.03 0.09 -20.84
C ASN A 295 1.42 -0.97 -19.80
N LEU A 296 0.42 -1.71 -19.34
CA LEU A 296 0.55 -2.71 -18.30
C LEU A 296 -0.40 -3.87 -18.56
N GLU A 297 0.13 -5.08 -18.41
CA GLU A 297 -0.65 -6.31 -18.35
C GLU A 297 -0.33 -7.04 -17.05
N ALA A 298 -1.38 -7.53 -16.40
CA ALA A 298 -1.27 -8.41 -15.25
C ALA A 298 -2.08 -9.68 -15.54
N SER A 299 -1.40 -10.81 -15.67
CA SER A 299 -2.02 -12.14 -15.87
C SER A 299 -1.60 -13.07 -14.74
N PHE A 300 -2.26 -14.22 -14.61
CA PHE A 300 -2.07 -15.08 -13.44
C PHE A 300 -2.45 -16.53 -13.72
N ILE A 301 -1.96 -17.43 -12.86
CA ILE A 301 -2.41 -18.81 -12.70
C ILE A 301 -2.98 -18.91 -11.29
N GLU A 302 -4.31 -18.92 -11.19
CA GLU A 302 -5.02 -18.81 -9.91
C GLU A 302 -4.70 -20.00 -8.98
N GLU A 303 -4.81 -21.23 -9.49
CA GLU A 303 -4.59 -22.46 -8.71
C GLU A 303 -3.18 -22.57 -8.13
N ASP A 304 -2.19 -22.08 -8.87
CA ASP A 304 -0.78 -22.12 -8.46
C ASP A 304 -0.33 -20.85 -7.73
N LYS A 305 -1.19 -19.83 -7.62
CA LYS A 305 -0.87 -18.52 -7.05
C LYS A 305 0.33 -17.81 -7.70
N VAL A 306 0.43 -17.88 -9.03
CA VAL A 306 1.48 -17.18 -9.80
C VAL A 306 0.89 -15.97 -10.50
N ILE A 307 1.57 -14.82 -10.40
CA ILE A 307 1.19 -13.57 -11.07
C ILE A 307 2.33 -13.13 -12.01
N PHE A 308 1.95 -12.71 -13.20
CA PHE A 308 2.84 -12.11 -14.20
C PHE A 308 2.50 -10.64 -14.34
N LEU A 309 3.51 -9.77 -14.28
CA LEU A 309 3.38 -8.34 -14.49
C LEU A 309 4.27 -7.91 -15.65
N HIS A 310 3.67 -7.47 -16.74
CA HIS A 310 4.34 -6.91 -17.90
C HIS A 310 4.09 -5.41 -17.95
N ARG A 311 5.14 -4.60 -17.99
CA ARG A 311 5.05 -3.14 -18.15
C ARG A 311 5.97 -2.69 -19.26
N TRP A 312 5.54 -1.71 -20.05
CA TRP A 312 6.36 -1.19 -21.14
C TRP A 312 6.21 0.32 -21.35
N ILE A 313 7.26 0.93 -21.89
CA ILE A 313 7.18 2.26 -22.48
C ILE A 313 8.21 2.35 -23.60
N GLN A 314 7.72 2.65 -24.81
CA GLN A 314 8.55 2.69 -26.01
C GLN A 314 9.40 1.40 -26.13
N ASN A 315 10.72 1.52 -26.01
CA ASN A 315 11.68 0.42 -26.13
C ASN A 315 12.07 -0.22 -24.79
N SER A 316 11.62 0.31 -23.65
CA SER A 316 11.89 -0.29 -22.33
C SER A 316 10.72 -1.19 -21.94
N LYS A 317 11.00 -2.46 -21.66
CA LYS A 317 9.98 -3.38 -21.14
C LYS A 317 10.51 -4.16 -19.96
N ILE A 318 9.63 -4.49 -19.03
CA ILE A 318 9.91 -5.40 -17.92
C ILE A 318 8.86 -6.49 -17.85
N PHE A 319 9.29 -7.68 -17.47
CA PHE A 319 8.42 -8.82 -17.21
C PHE A 319 8.78 -9.39 -15.85
N CYS A 320 7.83 -9.35 -14.92
CA CYS A 320 8.01 -9.87 -13.57
C CYS A 320 7.13 -11.10 -13.38
N ILE A 321 7.70 -12.13 -12.77
CA ILE A 321 7.03 -13.37 -12.40
C ILE A 321 7.07 -13.44 -10.88
N MET A 322 5.92 -13.61 -10.25
CA MET A 322 5.74 -13.60 -8.80
C MET A 322 5.05 -14.88 -8.36
N ASN A 323 5.65 -15.61 -7.42
CA ASN A 323 5.09 -16.84 -6.87
C ASN A 323 4.65 -16.61 -5.42
N PHE A 324 3.34 -16.61 -5.19
CA PHE A 324 2.74 -16.50 -3.85
C PHE A 324 2.46 -17.87 -3.22
N ASN A 325 2.85 -18.97 -3.86
CA ASN A 325 2.75 -20.30 -3.32
C ASN A 325 3.86 -20.57 -2.30
N ASP A 326 3.59 -21.49 -1.37
CA ASP A 326 4.55 -21.97 -0.38
C ASP A 326 5.47 -23.07 -0.93
N LYS A 327 5.30 -23.43 -2.22
CA LYS A 327 6.09 -24.41 -2.95
C LYS A 327 6.69 -23.86 -4.23
N ASP A 328 7.67 -24.59 -4.76
CA ASP A 328 8.13 -24.41 -6.13
C ASP A 328 6.96 -24.64 -7.09
N VAL A 329 6.73 -23.70 -8.01
CA VAL A 329 5.71 -23.83 -9.05
C VAL A 329 6.40 -23.98 -10.39
N THR A 330 6.00 -25.01 -11.15
CA THR A 330 6.46 -25.19 -12.52
C THR A 330 5.32 -24.91 -13.49
N PHE A 331 5.51 -23.96 -14.38
CA PHE A 331 4.49 -23.53 -15.32
C PHE A 331 5.08 -23.27 -16.71
N LYS A 332 4.18 -23.17 -17.68
CA LYS A 332 4.49 -22.67 -19.01
C LYS A 332 4.00 -21.24 -19.11
N THR A 333 4.84 -20.33 -19.57
CA THR A 333 4.48 -18.91 -19.73
C THR A 333 4.45 -18.50 -21.19
N THR A 334 3.47 -17.69 -21.54
CA THR A 334 3.42 -17.01 -22.84
C THR A 334 4.17 -15.70 -22.69
N LEU A 335 5.35 -15.62 -23.30
CA LEU A 335 6.15 -14.40 -23.26
C LEU A 335 5.58 -13.36 -24.24
N PRO A 336 5.49 -12.08 -23.87
CA PRO A 336 5.02 -11.03 -24.77
C PRO A 336 5.92 -10.80 -26.00
N SER A 337 7.20 -11.20 -25.89
CA SER A 337 8.25 -11.04 -26.90
C SER A 337 9.45 -11.95 -26.56
N SER A 338 10.50 -11.96 -27.39
CA SER A 338 11.75 -12.71 -27.17
C SER A 338 12.83 -11.90 -26.41
N ASN A 339 13.97 -12.50 -26.07
CA ASN A 339 15.17 -11.81 -25.55
C ASN A 339 15.01 -11.16 -24.15
N TRP A 340 14.24 -11.76 -23.25
CA TRP A 340 14.11 -11.26 -21.88
C TRP A 340 15.31 -11.68 -21.04
N GLN A 341 16.05 -10.70 -20.50
CA GLN A 341 17.23 -10.92 -19.68
C GLN A 341 16.92 -10.68 -18.21
N LYS A 342 17.27 -11.63 -17.34
CA LYS A 342 17.05 -11.57 -15.90
C LYS A 342 17.92 -10.47 -15.30
N ILE A 343 17.31 -9.57 -14.54
CA ILE A 343 18.02 -8.50 -13.83
C ILE A 343 17.95 -8.62 -12.32
N LEU A 344 16.96 -9.34 -11.80
CA LEU A 344 16.79 -9.58 -10.38
C LEU A 344 15.99 -10.86 -10.14
N ASP A 345 16.44 -11.72 -9.23
CA ASP A 345 15.65 -12.81 -8.67
C ASP A 345 15.82 -12.83 -7.15
N SER A 346 14.73 -12.70 -6.41
CA SER A 346 14.75 -12.62 -4.94
C SER A 346 15.28 -13.89 -4.28
N SER A 347 15.32 -15.01 -5.01
CA SER A 347 15.84 -16.29 -4.57
C SER A 347 17.36 -16.42 -4.75
N GLU A 348 18.04 -15.47 -5.39
CA GLU A 348 19.49 -15.50 -5.53
C GLU A 348 20.19 -15.52 -4.15
N PRO A 349 21.30 -16.27 -3.99
CA PRO A 349 22.02 -16.33 -2.71
C PRO A 349 22.49 -14.98 -2.16
N LYS A 350 22.75 -13.99 -3.04
CA LYS A 350 23.10 -12.61 -2.63
C LYS A 350 22.00 -11.93 -1.80
N TRP A 351 20.75 -12.36 -1.95
CA TRP A 351 19.59 -11.89 -1.18
C TRP A 351 19.18 -12.88 -0.07
N MET A 352 20.10 -13.76 0.35
CA MET A 352 19.84 -14.88 1.26
C MET A 352 18.68 -15.78 0.81
N GLY A 353 18.43 -15.87 -0.50
CA GLY A 353 17.39 -16.73 -1.05
C GLY A 353 17.80 -18.20 -1.16
N LEU A 354 16.84 -19.05 -1.52
CA LEU A 354 17.00 -20.51 -1.60
C LEU A 354 17.77 -21.01 -2.85
N GLY A 355 18.26 -20.11 -3.69
CA GLY A 355 18.89 -20.38 -4.98
C GLY A 355 17.90 -20.23 -6.15
N SER A 356 18.27 -19.38 -7.11
CA SER A 356 17.53 -19.12 -8.36
C SER A 356 17.41 -20.38 -9.22
N THR A 357 16.17 -20.75 -9.57
CA THR A 357 15.86 -21.75 -10.62
C THR A 357 15.46 -21.10 -11.93
N MET A 358 15.21 -19.80 -11.92
CA MET A 358 14.80 -19.03 -13.09
C MET A 358 16.01 -18.81 -14.02
N PRO A 359 15.88 -19.04 -15.34
CA PRO A 359 16.99 -18.91 -16.27
C PRO A 359 17.40 -17.45 -16.45
N ASP A 360 18.64 -17.21 -16.87
CA ASP A 360 19.12 -15.85 -17.15
C ASP A 360 18.44 -15.24 -18.38
N GLU A 361 17.99 -16.07 -19.32
CA GLU A 361 17.18 -15.67 -20.47
C GLU A 361 15.87 -16.47 -20.54
N LEU A 362 14.74 -15.81 -20.76
CA LEU A 362 13.46 -16.50 -20.99
C LEU A 362 13.35 -16.95 -22.44
N ILE A 363 13.12 -18.25 -22.62
CA ILE A 363 12.90 -18.88 -23.92
C ILE A 363 11.40 -19.21 -24.03
N PRO A 364 10.71 -18.78 -25.10
CA PRO A 364 9.31 -19.13 -25.31
C PRO A 364 9.05 -20.64 -25.23
N GLU A 365 7.87 -21.02 -24.74
CA GLU A 365 7.39 -22.41 -24.68
C GLU A 365 8.18 -23.36 -23.74
N LYS A 366 9.24 -22.90 -23.07
CA LYS A 366 9.99 -23.69 -22.10
C LYS A 366 9.29 -23.69 -20.74
N MET A 367 9.32 -24.83 -20.06
CA MET A 367 8.87 -24.91 -18.66
C MET A 367 9.82 -24.11 -17.76
N LEU A 368 9.25 -23.30 -16.88
CA LEU A 368 9.97 -22.51 -15.88
C LEU A 368 9.56 -22.99 -14.50
N THR A 369 10.51 -23.03 -13.56
CA THR A 369 10.26 -23.31 -12.15
C THR A 369 10.67 -22.11 -11.33
N ILE A 370 9.77 -21.55 -10.55
CA ILE A 370 10.03 -20.42 -9.64
C ILE A 370 9.92 -20.90 -8.19
N ARG A 371 10.81 -20.39 -7.32
CA ARG A 371 10.87 -20.74 -5.90
C ARG A 371 9.65 -20.21 -5.13
N PRO A 372 9.29 -20.81 -3.98
CA PRO A 372 8.18 -20.32 -3.16
C PRO A 372 8.40 -18.88 -2.70
N HIS A 373 7.32 -18.11 -2.58
CA HIS A 373 7.34 -16.74 -2.07
C HIS A 373 8.46 -15.88 -2.67
N SER A 374 8.65 -15.94 -3.99
CA SER A 374 9.74 -15.27 -4.67
C SER A 374 9.27 -14.53 -5.91
N PHE A 375 10.11 -13.62 -6.42
CA PHE A 375 9.89 -13.01 -7.72
C PHE A 375 11.17 -12.97 -8.55
N ALA A 376 11.00 -13.03 -9.86
CA ALA A 376 12.04 -12.80 -10.84
C ALA A 376 11.62 -11.68 -11.80
N LEU A 377 12.53 -10.74 -12.05
CA LEU A 377 12.33 -9.58 -12.90
C LEU A 377 13.29 -9.68 -14.09
N TYR A 378 12.71 -9.50 -15.27
CA TYR A 378 13.39 -9.50 -16.55
C TYR A 378 13.21 -8.16 -17.25
N GLN A 379 14.17 -7.79 -18.08
CA GLN A 379 14.08 -6.64 -18.97
C GLN A 379 14.29 -7.06 -20.43
N GLN A 380 13.67 -6.30 -21.34
CA GLN A 380 13.91 -6.37 -22.78
C GLN A 380 14.47 -5.04 -23.26
#